data_AF-A0A7C1HVQ1-F1
#
_entry.id   AF-A0A7C1HVQ1-F1
#
_cell.length_a   1.000
_cell.length_b   1.000
_cell.length_c   1.000
_cell.angle_alpha   90.00
_cell.angle_beta   90.00
_cell.angle_gamma   90.00
#
_symmetry.space_group_name_H-M   'P 1'
#
loop_
_entity.id
_entity.type
_entity.pdbx_description
1 polymer ?
#
loop_
_entity_poly.entity_id
_entity_poly.type
_entity_poly.pdbx_seq_one_letter_code
_entity_poly.pdbx_strand_id
1 'polypeptide(L)'
;MHVPDGLLHPVVWAGGWVLGGVGLAWAVVRARRAFERGLVPLAGVLAAFIFAAQMLNFPILPGVSGHLVGAALAAIALGPALGALVIFTVLAVQCLLFADGGITALGLNTLAMG
;
A
#
# COMPACT_ATOMS: atom_id res chain seq x y z
N MET A 1 8.14 -1.83 7.03
CA MET A 1 7.40 -2.73 7.92
C MET A 1 6.21 -3.29 7.19
N HIS A 2 6.29 -4.55 6.80
CA HIS A 2 5.17 -5.29 6.24
C HIS A 2 4.88 -6.44 7.18
N VAL A 3 3.60 -6.70 7.44
CA VAL A 3 3.18 -7.89 8.16
C VAL A 3 3.31 -9.09 7.21
N PRO A 4 4.12 -10.11 7.54
CA PRO A 4 4.24 -11.32 6.74
C PRO A 4 3.04 -12.26 6.96
N ASP A 5 2.88 -13.21 6.04
CA ASP A 5 1.91 -14.30 6.22
C ASP A 5 2.30 -15.20 7.41
N GLY A 6 1.31 -15.79 8.07
CA GLY A 6 1.50 -16.68 9.21
C GLY A 6 1.69 -16.01 10.58
N LEU A 7 1.85 -14.67 10.63
CA LEU A 7 2.11 -13.97 11.89
C LEU A 7 0.86 -13.73 12.76
N LEU A 8 -0.29 -13.45 12.14
CA LEU A 8 -1.52 -13.04 12.84
C LEU A 8 -2.60 -14.11 12.74
N HIS A 9 -3.57 -14.05 13.66
CA HIS A 9 -4.71 -14.96 13.64
C HIS A 9 -5.59 -14.71 12.39
N PRO A 10 -6.14 -15.76 11.73
CA PRO A 10 -6.91 -15.61 10.49
C PRO A 10 -8.08 -14.63 10.55
N VAL A 11 -8.73 -14.49 11.71
CA VAL A 11 -9.79 -13.49 11.94
C VAL A 11 -9.28 -12.05 11.74
N VAL A 12 -8.03 -11.77 12.12
CA VAL A 12 -7.42 -10.44 11.96
C VAL A 12 -7.13 -10.17 10.49
N TRP A 13 -6.65 -11.16 9.74
CA TRP A 13 -6.48 -11.05 8.29
C TRP A 13 -7.81 -10.78 7.58
N ALA A 14 -8.85 -11.54 7.92
CA ALA A 14 -10.19 -11.36 7.36
C ALA A 14 -10.72 -9.96 7.64
N GLY A 15 -10.60 -9.48 8.89
CA GLY A 15 -10.97 -8.12 9.27
C GLY A 15 -10.20 -7.06 8.49
N GLY A 16 -8.88 -7.25 8.31
CA GLY A 16 -8.04 -6.36 7.52
C GLY A 16 -8.44 -6.30 6.05
N TRP A 17 -8.77 -7.43 5.43
CA TRP A 17 -9.28 -7.47 4.07
C TRP A 17 -10.64 -6.80 3.91
N VAL A 18 -11.56 -6.99 4.86
CA VAL A 18 -12.86 -6.35 4.84
C VAL A 18 -12.72 -4.83 4.96
N LEU A 19 -12.01 -4.35 5.99
CA LEU A 19 -11.84 -2.92 6.22
C LEU A 19 -11.01 -2.24 5.13
N GLY A 20 -9.89 -2.87 4.73
CA GLY A 20 -9.04 -2.39 3.65
C GLY A 20 -9.79 -2.36 2.31
N GLY A 21 -10.54 -3.42 2.00
CA GLY A 21 -11.37 -3.50 0.81
C GLY A 21 -12.45 -2.41 0.74
N VAL A 22 -13.12 -2.11 1.86
CA VAL A 22 -14.08 -0.99 1.96
C VAL A 22 -13.37 0.36 1.72
N GLY A 23 -12.22 0.58 2.35
CA GLY A 23 -11.42 1.79 2.14
C GLY A 23 -10.99 1.98 0.69
N LEU A 24 -10.52 0.90 0.04
CA LEU A 24 -10.13 0.92 -1.37
C LEU A 24 -11.31 1.14 -2.30
N ALA A 25 -12.46 0.50 -2.05
CA ALA A 25 -13.67 0.71 -2.82
C ALA A 25 -14.11 2.19 -2.77
N TRP A 26 -14.07 2.80 -1.57
CA TRP A 26 -14.30 4.23 -1.41
C TRP A 26 -13.27 5.09 -2.16
N ALA A 27 -11.98 4.73 -2.06
CA ALA A 27 -10.90 5.43 -2.73
C ALA A 27 -11.04 5.40 -4.26
N VAL A 28 -11.43 4.26 -4.85
CA VAL A 28 -11.71 4.12 -6.29
C VAL A 28 -12.80 5.10 -6.73
N VAL A 29 -13.92 5.15 -6.01
CA VAL A 29 -15.02 6.07 -6.33
C VAL A 29 -14.57 7.52 -6.24
N ARG A 30 -13.79 7.88 -5.21
CA ARG A 30 -13.34 9.25 -4.98
C ARG A 30 -12.21 9.70 -5.91
N ALA A 31 -11.39 8.76 -6.38
CA ALA A 31 -10.27 8.99 -7.29
C ALA A 31 -10.72 9.22 -8.74
N ARG A 32 -11.98 8.94 -9.12
CA ARG A 32 -12.49 9.17 -10.49
C ARG A 32 -12.20 10.59 -11.01
N ARG A 33 -12.33 11.61 -10.15
CA ARG A 33 -12.03 13.02 -10.50
C ARG A 33 -10.54 13.27 -10.80
N ALA A 34 -9.63 12.42 -10.32
CA ALA A 34 -8.21 12.53 -10.60
C ALA A 34 -7.86 12.03 -12.02
N PHE A 35 -8.64 11.09 -12.57
CA PHE A 35 -8.51 10.66 -13.97
C PHE A 35 -8.88 11.80 -14.93
N GLU A 36 -9.96 12.53 -14.63
CA GLU A 36 -10.38 13.71 -15.40
C GLU A 36 -9.31 14.83 -15.42
N ARG A 37 -8.46 14.88 -14.38
CA ARG A 37 -7.37 15.85 -14.26
C ARG A 37 -6.05 15.36 -14.87
N GLY A 38 -6.02 14.18 -15.49
CA GLY A 38 -4.82 13.63 -16.12
C GLY A 38 -3.71 13.23 -15.13
N LEU A 39 -4.03 12.90 -13.88
CA LEU A 39 -3.03 12.57 -12.84
C LEU A 39 -2.50 11.13 -12.91
N VAL A 40 -3.04 10.29 -13.81
CA VAL A 40 -2.66 8.86 -13.92
C VAL A 40 -1.17 8.66 -14.22
N PRO A 41 -0.53 9.38 -15.16
CA PRO A 41 0.90 9.23 -15.39
C PRO A 41 1.74 9.58 -14.15
N LEU A 42 1.39 10.66 -13.46
CA LEU A 42 2.08 11.04 -12.21
C LEU A 42 1.91 9.98 -11.12
N ALA A 43 0.72 9.38 -11.01
CA ALA A 43 0.47 8.29 -10.08
C ALA A 43 1.35 7.07 -10.37
N GLY A 44 1.52 6.70 -11.63
CA GLY A 44 2.42 5.61 -12.03
C GLY A 44 3.89 5.90 -11.68
N VAL A 45 4.37 7.12 -11.96
CA VAL A 45 5.74 7.53 -11.61
C VAL A 45 5.95 7.53 -10.09
N LEU A 46 5.00 8.07 -9.33
CA LEU A 46 5.07 8.05 -7.87
C LEU A 46 5.03 6.63 -7.31
N ALA A 47 4.20 5.74 -7.88
CA ALA A 47 4.19 4.32 -7.49
C ALA A 47 5.56 3.68 -7.70
N ALA A 48 6.18 3.86 -8.86
CA ALA A 48 7.51 3.33 -9.17
C ALA A 48 8.59 3.90 -8.23
N PHE A 49 8.55 5.21 -7.96
CA PHE A 49 9.47 5.85 -7.02
C PHE A 49 9.30 5.33 -5.59
N ILE A 50 8.06 5.26 -5.10
CA ILE A 50 7.76 4.78 -3.74
C ILE A 50 8.17 3.31 -3.60
N PHE A 51 7.86 2.48 -4.59
CA PHE A 51 8.31 1.09 -4.63
C PHE A 51 9.84 0.99 -4.51
N ALA A 52 10.58 1.72 -5.36
CA ALA A 52 12.04 1.71 -5.32
C ALA A 52 12.60 2.20 -3.98
N ALA A 53 12.00 3.26 -3.41
CA ALA A 53 12.38 3.79 -2.10
C ALA A 53 12.08 2.81 -0.95
N GLN A 54 11.02 2.01 -1.06
CA GLN A 54 10.66 0.98 -0.07
C GLN A 54 11.59 -0.23 -0.13
N MET A 55 12.11 -0.56 -1.31
CA MET A 55 13.13 -1.62 -1.48
C MET A 55 14.47 -1.26 -0.81
N LEU A 56 14.70 0.01 -0.50
CA LEU A 56 15.77 0.43 0.41
C LEU A 56 15.31 0.21 1.85
N ASN A 57 15.28 -1.06 2.26
CA ASN A 57 14.90 -1.45 3.61
C ASN A 57 16.11 -1.87 4.45
N PHE A 58 15.97 -1.72 5.77
CA PHE A 58 17.00 -2.02 6.75
C PHE A 58 16.42 -2.89 7.86
N PRO A 59 17.16 -3.90 8.36
CA PRO A 59 16.68 -4.74 9.44
C PRO A 59 16.52 -3.93 10.74
N ILE A 60 15.35 -4.01 11.37
CA ILE A 60 15.09 -3.41 12.69
C ILE A 60 15.02 -4.51 13.77
N LEU A 61 14.33 -5.60 13.47
CA LEU A 61 14.15 -6.77 14.35
C LEU A 61 14.19 -8.05 13.51
N PRO A 62 14.33 -9.24 14.13
CA PRO A 62 14.23 -10.51 13.41
C PRO A 62 12.92 -10.60 12.62
N GLY A 63 13.01 -10.67 11.29
CA GLY A 63 11.85 -10.72 10.39
C GLY A 63 11.12 -9.40 10.17
N VAL A 64 11.63 -8.27 10.69
CA VAL A 64 11.01 -6.94 10.54
C VAL A 64 12.01 -5.93 9.97
N SER A 65 11.61 -5.29 8.87
CA SER A 65 12.39 -4.25 8.19
C SER A 65 11.78 -2.86 8.32
N GLY A 66 12.64 -1.85 8.42
CA GLY A 66 12.32 -0.43 8.33
C GLY A 66 12.58 0.10 6.94
N HIS A 67 11.70 0.96 6.44
CA HIS A 67 11.87 1.66 5.17
C HIS A 67 10.97 2.91 5.12
N LEU A 68 11.15 3.75 4.11
CA LEU A 68 10.25 4.86 3.83
C LEU A 68 8.87 4.34 3.42
N VAL A 69 7.77 4.94 3.86
CA VAL A 69 6.41 4.47 3.51
C VAL A 69 5.87 5.14 2.24
N GLY A 70 6.11 6.44 2.05
CA GLY A 70 5.68 7.17 0.85
C GLY A 70 4.19 7.59 0.81
N ALA A 71 3.38 7.18 1.79
CA ALA A 71 1.94 7.50 1.85
C ALA A 71 1.64 8.99 1.92
N ALA A 72 2.34 9.71 2.81
CA ALA A 72 2.18 11.16 2.93
C ALA A 72 2.54 11.89 1.62
N LEU A 73 3.62 11.46 0.97
CA LEU A 73 4.03 11.99 -0.34
C LEU A 73 2.94 11.75 -1.40
N ALA A 74 2.42 10.52 -1.50
CA ALA A 74 1.36 10.17 -2.43
C ALA A 74 0.07 10.96 -2.17
N ALA A 75 -0.34 11.10 -0.90
CA ALA A 75 -1.53 11.84 -0.51
C ALA A 75 -1.41 13.34 -0.77
N ILE A 76 -0.24 13.94 -0.55
CA ILE A 76 0.00 15.36 -0.84
C ILE A 76 0.00 15.62 -2.35
N ALA A 77 0.67 14.77 -3.13
CA ALA A 77 0.83 14.98 -4.57
C ALA A 77 -0.44 14.64 -5.38
N LEU A 78 -1.18 13.60 -4.99
CA LEU A 78 -2.31 13.04 -5.76
C LEU A 78 -3.66 13.23 -5.08
N GLY A 79 -3.67 13.69 -3.83
CA GLY A 79 -4.82 13.61 -2.93
C GLY A 79 -4.94 12.24 -2.27
N PRO A 80 -5.65 12.15 -1.12
CA PRO A 80 -5.67 10.95 -0.29
C PRO A 80 -6.27 9.72 -1.00
N ALA A 81 -7.32 9.91 -1.81
CA ALA A 81 -7.97 8.78 -2.48
C ALA A 81 -7.07 8.11 -3.55
N LEU A 82 -6.46 8.90 -4.44
CA LEU A 82 -5.56 8.33 -5.46
C LEU A 82 -4.22 7.89 -4.83
N GLY A 83 -3.75 8.60 -3.79
CA GLY A 83 -2.58 8.20 -3.01
C GLY A 83 -2.73 6.83 -2.37
N ALA A 84 -3.87 6.54 -1.75
CA ALA A 84 -4.16 5.22 -1.17
C ALA A 84 -4.12 4.09 -2.20
N LEU A 85 -4.67 4.32 -3.41
CA LEU A 85 -4.62 3.36 -4.50
C LEU A 85 -3.18 3.13 -5.00
N VAL A 86 -2.36 4.18 -5.03
CA VAL A 86 -0.93 4.08 -5.36
C VAL A 86 -0.21 3.22 -4.34
N ILE A 87 -0.39 3.48 -3.04
CA ILE A 87 0.27 2.68 -1.99
C ILE A 87 -0.20 1.22 -2.04
N PHE A 88 -1.51 0.97 -2.18
CA PHE A 88 -2.02 -0.39 -2.35
C PHE A 88 -1.39 -1.11 -3.55
N THR A 89 -1.27 -0.43 -4.69
CA THR A 89 -0.64 -0.99 -5.90
C THR A 89 0.81 -1.38 -5.63
N VAL A 90 1.56 -0.54 -4.92
CA VAL A 90 2.94 -0.82 -4.53
C VAL A 90 3.01 -2.05 -3.60
N LEU A 91 2.18 -2.11 -2.56
CA LEU A 91 2.12 -3.22 -1.62
C LEU A 91 1.72 -4.54 -2.30
N ALA A 92 0.79 -4.48 -3.26
CA ALA A 92 0.37 -5.65 -4.03
C ALA A 92 1.51 -6.19 -4.91
N VAL A 93 2.27 -5.31 -5.56
CA VAL A 93 3.46 -5.71 -6.34
C VAL A 93 4.53 -6.33 -5.41
N GLN A 94 4.78 -5.72 -4.25
CA GLN A 94 5.74 -6.22 -3.28
C GLN A 94 5.41 -7.62 -2.77
N CYS A 95 4.16 -7.86 -2.36
CA CYS A 95 3.79 -9.16 -1.83
C CYS A 95 3.71 -10.24 -2.92
N LEU A 96 3.27 -9.90 -4.14
CA LEU A 96 3.10 -10.87 -5.23
C LEU A 96 4.41 -11.22 -5.95
N LEU A 97 5.30 -10.24 -6.15
CA LEU A 97 6.50 -10.42 -6.99
C LEU A 97 7.81 -10.47 -6.21
N PHE A 98 7.85 -9.87 -5.01
CA PHE A 98 9.07 -9.75 -4.21
C PHE A 98 9.00 -10.52 -2.90
N ALA A 99 7.87 -11.16 -2.61
CA ALA A 99 7.60 -11.81 -1.32
C ALA A 99 7.87 -10.88 -0.12
N ASP A 100 7.71 -9.57 -0.32
CA ASP A 100 7.87 -8.56 0.72
C ASP A 100 6.48 -8.19 1.25
N GLY A 101 6.15 -8.70 2.43
CA GLY A 101 4.80 -8.67 3.01
C GLY A 101 3.92 -9.85 2.61
N GLY A 102 2.91 -10.13 3.44
CA GLY A 102 1.99 -11.24 3.27
C GLY A 102 0.78 -10.94 2.39
N ILE A 103 0.32 -11.92 1.61
CA ILE A 103 -0.93 -11.82 0.83
C ILE A 103 -2.12 -11.81 1.77
N THR A 104 -2.14 -12.66 2.79
CA THR A 104 -3.20 -12.70 3.81
C THR A 104 -3.24 -11.42 4.63
N ALA A 105 -2.07 -10.80 4.84
CA ALA A 105 -1.93 -9.55 5.57
C ALA A 105 -2.05 -8.29 4.70
N LEU A 106 -2.23 -8.41 3.37
CA LEU A 106 -2.24 -7.26 2.46
C LEU A 106 -3.31 -6.22 2.83
N GLY A 107 -4.49 -6.65 3.25
CA GLY A 107 -5.53 -5.75 3.76
C GLY A 107 -5.07 -4.91 4.97
N LEU A 108 -4.36 -5.53 5.93
CA LEU A 108 -3.82 -4.83 7.11
C LEU A 108 -2.66 -3.90 6.72
N ASN A 109 -1.76 -4.36 5.86
CA ASN A 109 -0.67 -3.55 5.34
C ASN A 109 -1.22 -2.31 4.62
N THR A 110 -2.32 -2.46 3.89
CA THR A 110 -3.03 -1.36 3.23
C THR A 110 -3.63 -0.39 4.24
N LEU A 111 -4.26 -0.87 5.32
CA LEU A 111 -4.82 0.03 6.35
C LEU A 111 -3.74 0.78 7.13
N ALA A 112 -2.59 0.15 7.35
CA ALA A 112 -1.51 0.74 8.12
C ALA A 112 -0.70 1.77 7.32
N MET A 113 -0.57 1.56 6.01
CA MET A 113 0.32 2.35 5.15
C MET A 113 -0.39 3.13 4.03
N GLY A 114 -1.60 2.74 3.64
CA GLY A 114 -2.33 3.30 2.50
C GLY A 114 -3.32 4.41 2.86
#